data_AF-A0A329BEE0-F1
#
_entry.id   AF-A0A329BEE0-F1
#
_cell.length_a   1.000
_cell.length_b   1.000
_cell.length_c   1.000
_cell.angle_alpha   90.00
_cell.angle_beta   90.00
_cell.angle_gamma   90.00
#
_symmetry.space_group_name_H-M   'P 1'
#
loop_
_entity.id
_entity.type
_entity.pdbx_description
1 polymer ?
#
loop_
_entity_poly.entity_id
_entity_poly.type
_entity_poly.pdbx_seq_one_letter_code
_entity_poly.pdbx_strand_id
1 'polypeptide(L)'
;MCYSAQILADYRKFVRTFGALMDIHEFARLFFERAEGISKAKVPKAMEDAFAQPQTEAEREIKALIEKFNAEQTSKLEQDLFKQRKRLADAERTLQTKVTKAAAESQRIATDKIEWTRGKLEDIQRTEPKARDSRIFPGHYAPVMVMEDGQRVIKPMRYQCRIAGKPASYDVKFPGV
;
A
#
# COMPACT_ATOMS: atom_id res chain seq x y z
N MET A 1 -0.78 8.54 -18.61
CA MET A 1 -1.58 7.29 -18.59
C MET A 1 -1.14 6.52 -17.36
N CYS A 2 -2.02 6.14 -16.44
CA CYS A 2 -1.60 5.36 -15.26
C CYS A 2 -1.83 3.88 -15.53
N TYR A 3 -0.76 3.13 -15.83
CA TYR A 3 -0.86 1.67 -15.92
C TYR A 3 -1.11 1.09 -14.53
N SER A 4 -2.05 0.17 -14.42
CA SER A 4 -2.29 -0.60 -13.19
C SER A 4 -2.55 -2.05 -13.56
N ALA A 5 -2.19 -2.96 -12.66
CA ALA A 5 -2.48 -4.37 -12.79
C ALA A 5 -3.29 -4.83 -11.57
N GLN A 6 -4.17 -5.81 -11.76
CA GLN A 6 -4.76 -6.56 -10.66
C GLN A 6 -4.07 -7.91 -10.60
N ILE A 7 -3.47 -8.21 -9.46
CA ILE A 7 -2.79 -9.48 -9.24
C ILE A 7 -3.67 -10.42 -8.41
N LEU A 8 -3.43 -11.71 -8.53
CA LEU A 8 -3.81 -12.64 -7.47
C LEU A 8 -2.66 -12.61 -6.46
N ALA A 9 -2.85 -12.03 -5.28
CA ALA A 9 -1.77 -11.84 -4.29
C ALA A 9 -1.81 -12.89 -3.15
N ASP A 10 -2.37 -14.07 -3.42
CA ASP A 10 -2.47 -15.15 -2.45
C ASP A 10 -1.29 -16.12 -2.63
N TYR A 11 -0.19 -15.89 -1.89
CA TYR A 11 1.00 -16.74 -1.99
C TYR A 11 0.70 -18.19 -1.60
N ARG A 12 -0.24 -18.44 -0.67
CA ARG A 12 -0.60 -19.81 -0.23
C ARG A 12 -1.21 -20.58 -1.38
N LYS A 13 -2.07 -19.92 -2.17
CA LYS A 13 -2.59 -20.48 -3.41
C LYS A 13 -1.46 -20.78 -4.39
N PHE A 14 -0.46 -19.91 -4.54
CA PHE A 14 0.70 -20.20 -5.40
C PHE A 14 1.54 -21.39 -4.91
N VAL A 15 1.85 -21.46 -3.61
CA VAL A 15 2.59 -22.58 -2.99
C VAL A 15 1.83 -23.88 -3.26
N ARG A 16 0.52 -23.91 -2.96
CA ARG A 16 -0.33 -25.10 -3.16
C ARG A 16 -0.48 -25.49 -4.63
N THR A 17 -0.63 -24.53 -5.54
CA THR A 17 -0.89 -24.81 -6.96
C THR A 17 0.37 -25.16 -7.74
N PHE A 18 1.53 -24.57 -7.40
CA PHE A 18 2.75 -24.67 -8.21
C PHE A 18 3.92 -25.35 -7.50
N GLY A 19 3.76 -25.74 -6.23
CA GLY A 19 4.84 -26.29 -5.40
C GLY A 19 5.96 -25.27 -5.15
N ALA A 20 5.62 -23.98 -5.18
CA ALA A 20 6.60 -22.91 -5.02
C ALA A 20 7.01 -22.75 -3.55
N LEU A 21 8.25 -22.34 -3.33
CA LEU A 21 8.75 -21.95 -2.00
C LEU A 21 8.64 -20.44 -1.86
N MET A 22 8.19 -19.96 -0.70
CA MET A 22 8.23 -18.52 -0.40
C MET A 22 9.57 -18.17 0.21
N ASP A 23 10.23 -17.14 -0.33
CA ASP A 23 11.42 -16.57 0.28
C ASP A 23 11.01 -15.70 1.48
N ILE A 24 10.70 -16.36 2.60
CA ILE A 24 10.20 -15.71 3.82
C ILE A 24 11.15 -14.62 4.33
N HIS A 25 12.46 -14.78 4.12
CA HIS A 25 13.48 -13.82 4.55
C HIS A 25 13.38 -12.51 3.77
N GLU A 26 13.16 -12.57 2.46
CA GLU A 26 12.96 -11.37 1.65
C GLU A 26 11.66 -10.63 2.01
N PHE A 27 10.59 -11.35 2.34
CA PHE A 27 9.37 -10.73 2.86
C PHE A 27 9.60 -10.08 4.24
N ALA A 28 10.29 -10.77 5.15
CA ALA A 28 10.65 -10.23 6.46
C ALA A 28 11.48 -8.95 6.33
N ARG A 29 12.49 -8.95 5.44
CA ARG A 29 13.29 -7.75 5.14
C ARG A 29 12.43 -6.60 4.63
N LEU A 30 11.54 -6.85 3.67
CA LEU A 30 10.66 -5.82 3.12
C LEU A 30 9.81 -5.15 4.22
N PHE A 31 9.16 -5.96 5.06
CA PHE A 31 8.28 -5.44 6.10
C PHE A 31 9.05 -4.78 7.24
N PHE A 32 10.25 -5.27 7.55
CA PHE A 32 11.16 -4.63 8.51
C PHE A 32 11.59 -3.24 8.03
N GLU A 33 12.15 -3.15 6.83
CA GLU A 33 12.59 -1.85 6.27
C GLU A 33 11.44 -0.84 6.19
N ARG A 34 10.23 -1.31 5.90
CA ARG A 34 9.03 -0.46 5.87
C ARG A 34 8.60 -0.02 7.27
N ALA A 35 8.58 -0.93 8.24
CA ALA A 35 8.19 -0.63 9.62
C ALA A 35 9.19 0.30 10.32
N GLU A 36 10.48 0.18 10.02
CA GLU A 36 11.53 1.07 10.55
C GLU A 36 11.66 2.39 9.77
N GLY A 37 10.83 2.61 8.74
CA GLY A 37 10.87 3.83 7.94
C GLY A 37 12.11 3.98 7.05
N ILE A 38 12.95 2.94 6.94
CA ILE A 38 14.10 2.87 6.03
C ILE A 38 13.61 2.91 4.57
N SER A 39 12.49 2.23 4.30
CA SER A 39 11.90 2.11 2.97
C SER A 39 10.50 2.72 2.92
N LYS A 40 10.20 3.42 1.83
CA LYS A 40 8.84 3.90 1.48
C LYS A 40 8.09 2.86 0.64
N ALA A 41 8.28 1.58 0.92
CA ALA A 41 7.71 0.49 0.16
C ALA A 41 6.18 0.61 0.09
N LYS A 42 5.64 0.55 -1.13
CA LYS A 42 4.20 0.50 -1.38
C LYS A 42 3.80 -0.95 -1.56
N VAL A 43 3.10 -1.52 -0.59
CA VAL A 43 2.66 -2.93 -0.63
C VAL A 43 1.14 -2.94 -0.72
N PRO A 44 0.55 -3.74 -1.64
CA PRO A 44 -0.89 -3.92 -1.70
C PRO A 44 -1.40 -4.64 -0.45
N LYS A 45 -2.58 -4.25 0.06
CA LYS A 45 -3.19 -4.86 1.25
C LYS A 45 -3.30 -6.38 1.14
N ALA A 46 -3.64 -6.92 -0.04
CA ALA A 46 -3.78 -8.36 -0.24
C ALA A 46 -2.48 -9.15 0.03
N MET A 47 -1.31 -8.52 -0.12
CA MET A 47 -0.02 -9.14 0.21
C MET A 47 0.27 -9.12 1.71
N GLU A 48 -0.25 -8.12 2.44
CA GLU A 48 -0.21 -8.09 3.92
C GLU A 48 -1.20 -9.09 4.51
N ASP A 49 -2.42 -9.16 3.96
CA ASP A 49 -3.49 -10.06 4.44
C ASP A 49 -3.07 -11.54 4.36
N ALA A 50 -2.12 -11.88 3.48
CA ALA A 50 -1.56 -13.22 3.39
C ALA A 50 -0.80 -13.67 4.67
N PHE A 51 -0.40 -12.71 5.52
CA PHE A 51 0.22 -12.92 6.83
C PHE A 51 -0.75 -12.73 8.01
N ALA A 52 -2.05 -12.49 7.76
CA ALA A 52 -3.03 -12.25 8.83
C ALA A 52 -3.19 -13.45 9.79
N GLN A 53 -2.98 -14.67 9.28
CA GLN A 53 -3.09 -15.94 10.02
C GLN A 53 -1.76 -16.71 9.99
N PRO A 54 -0.72 -16.23 10.71
CA PRO A 54 0.63 -16.77 10.58
C PRO A 54 0.73 -18.22 11.06
N GLN A 55 1.44 -19.07 10.32
CA GLN A 55 1.63 -20.50 10.62
C GLN A 55 3.03 -20.81 11.19
N THR A 56 3.99 -19.92 10.98
CA THR A 56 5.40 -20.08 11.40
C THR A 56 5.86 -18.90 12.25
N GLU A 57 7.00 -19.03 12.91
CA GLU A 57 7.58 -17.91 13.68
C GLU A 57 7.93 -16.72 12.78
N ALA A 58 8.54 -16.99 11.63
CA ALA A 58 8.87 -15.94 10.67
C ALA A 58 7.61 -15.23 10.12
N GLU A 59 6.49 -15.95 9.91
CA GLU A 59 5.21 -15.31 9.57
C GLU A 59 4.65 -14.47 10.73
N ARG A 60 4.85 -14.88 11.99
CA ARG A 60 4.46 -14.10 13.17
C ARG A 60 5.27 -12.80 13.27
N GLU A 61 6.58 -12.86 13.01
CA GLU A 61 7.44 -11.68 12.96
C GLU A 61 6.98 -10.69 11.87
N ILE A 62 6.70 -11.19 10.66
CA ILE A 62 6.17 -10.35 9.56
C ILE A 62 4.85 -9.70 9.97
N LYS A 63 3.93 -10.47 10.56
CA LYS A 63 2.66 -9.93 11.04
C LYS A 63 2.87 -8.81 12.06
N ALA A 64 3.76 -8.99 13.02
CA ALA A 64 4.08 -7.96 14.02
C ALA A 64 4.64 -6.68 13.38
N LEU A 65 5.48 -6.80 12.34
CA LEU A 65 6.00 -5.65 11.57
C LEU A 65 4.90 -4.93 10.79
N ILE A 66 3.97 -5.67 10.18
CA ILE A 66 2.79 -5.10 9.52
C ILE A 66 1.92 -4.35 10.52
N GLU A 67 1.64 -4.95 11.68
CA GLU A 67 0.84 -4.34 12.74
C GLU A 67 1.49 -3.08 13.32
N LYS A 68 2.81 -3.09 13.55
CA LYS A 68 3.59 -1.90 13.96
C LYS A 68 3.42 -0.78 12.94
N PHE A 69 3.64 -1.06 11.65
CA PHE A 69 3.48 -0.06 10.60
C PHE A 69 2.05 0.47 10.54
N ASN A 70 1.05 -0.40 10.63
CA ASN A 70 -0.36 -0.03 10.57
C ASN A 70 -0.79 0.83 11.77
N ALA A 71 -0.27 0.57 12.97
CA ALA A 71 -0.51 1.41 14.15
C ALA A 71 0.07 2.83 13.96
N GLU A 72 1.28 2.94 13.41
CA GLU A 72 1.87 4.25 13.08
C GLU A 72 1.09 4.99 12.00
N GLN A 73 0.66 4.31 10.94
CA GLN A 73 -0.14 4.92 9.88
C GLN A 73 -1.50 5.37 10.40
N THR A 74 -2.15 4.55 11.24
CA THR A 74 -3.43 4.90 11.87
C THR A 74 -3.29 6.19 12.67
N SER A 75 -2.28 6.28 13.53
CA SER A 75 -2.00 7.49 14.33
C SER A 75 -1.79 8.73 13.45
N LYS A 76 -1.03 8.60 12.35
CA LYS A 76 -0.80 9.72 11.40
C LYS A 76 -2.09 10.14 10.69
N LEU A 77 -2.88 9.17 10.23
CA LEU A 77 -4.15 9.41 9.53
C LEU A 77 -5.20 10.04 10.45
N GLU A 78 -5.28 9.63 11.71
CA GLU A 78 -6.19 10.23 12.70
C GLU A 78 -5.83 11.68 13.01
N GLN A 79 -4.53 11.98 13.19
CA GLN A 79 -4.06 13.35 13.37
C GLN A 79 -4.41 14.22 12.15
N ASP A 80 -4.20 13.70 10.94
CA ASP A 80 -4.53 14.42 9.71
C ASP A 80 -6.04 14.58 9.53
N LEU A 81 -6.86 13.59 9.93
CA LEU A 81 -8.31 13.69 9.93
C LEU A 81 -8.79 14.85 10.82
N PHE A 82 -8.22 14.99 12.02
CA PHE A 82 -8.53 16.11 12.91
C PHE A 82 -8.18 17.46 12.28
N LYS A 83 -6.98 17.59 11.68
CA LYS A 83 -6.56 18.81 10.97
C LYS A 83 -7.51 19.16 9.82
N GLN A 84 -7.92 18.19 9.01
CA GLN A 84 -8.83 18.44 7.88
C GLN A 84 -10.24 18.79 8.34
N ARG A 85 -10.75 18.17 9.41
CA ARG A 85 -12.06 18.53 10.01
C ARG A 85 -12.06 19.97 10.51
N LYS A 86 -11.00 20.41 11.19
CA LYS A 86 -10.85 21.80 11.59
C LYS A 86 -10.84 22.73 10.38
N ARG A 87 -10.04 22.40 9.34
CA ARG A 87 -9.97 23.17 8.10
C ARG A 87 -11.33 23.30 7.40
N LEU A 88 -12.13 22.22 7.40
CA LEU A 88 -13.47 22.22 6.83
C LEU A 88 -14.39 23.19 7.58
N ALA A 89 -14.45 23.08 8.91
CA ALA A 89 -15.29 23.94 9.75
C ALA A 89 -14.92 25.43 9.64
N ASP A 90 -13.62 25.75 9.59
CA ASP A 90 -13.16 27.13 9.42
C ASP A 90 -13.51 27.70 8.02
N ALA A 91 -13.43 26.87 6.98
CA ALA A 91 -13.85 27.24 5.63
C ALA A 91 -15.36 27.50 5.57
N GLU A 92 -16.17 26.63 6.18
CA GLU A 92 -17.63 26.77 6.25
C GLU A 92 -18.06 28.02 7.01
N ARG A 93 -17.43 28.32 8.16
CA ARG A 93 -17.66 29.57 8.91
C ARG A 93 -17.35 30.81 8.07
N THR A 94 -16.27 30.75 7.29
CA THR A 94 -15.91 31.85 6.39
C THR A 94 -16.95 32.02 5.29
N LEU A 95 -17.42 30.93 4.68
CA LEU A 95 -18.43 30.97 3.62
C LEU A 95 -19.79 31.50 4.10
N GLN A 96 -20.16 31.24 5.37
CA GLN A 96 -21.38 31.79 5.97
C GLN A 96 -21.35 33.32 6.11
N THR A 97 -20.17 33.89 6.39
CA THR A 97 -20.01 35.35 6.52
C THR A 97 -19.77 36.02 5.17
N LYS A 98 -18.96 35.41 4.30
CA LYS A 98 -18.67 35.90 2.95
C LYS A 98 -18.25 34.76 2.03
N VAL A 99 -18.95 34.63 0.90
CA VAL A 99 -18.54 33.70 -0.16
C VAL A 99 -17.24 34.19 -0.78
N THR A 100 -16.18 33.37 -0.65
CA THR A 100 -14.88 33.61 -1.30
C THR A 100 -14.41 32.35 -2.01
N LYS A 101 -13.71 32.54 -3.15
CA LYS A 101 -13.12 31.43 -3.90
C LYS A 101 -12.14 30.60 -3.05
N ALA A 102 -11.37 31.26 -2.19
CA ALA A 102 -10.41 30.61 -1.31
C ALA A 102 -11.09 29.69 -0.28
N ALA A 103 -12.17 30.14 0.36
CA ALA A 103 -12.90 29.33 1.33
C ALA A 103 -13.65 28.17 0.66
N ALA A 104 -14.25 28.38 -0.51
CA ALA A 104 -14.91 27.33 -1.29
C ALA A 104 -13.92 26.21 -1.68
N GLU A 105 -12.74 26.59 -2.18
CA GLU A 105 -11.71 25.63 -2.55
C GLU A 105 -11.13 24.91 -1.32
N SER A 106 -10.98 25.60 -0.19
CA SER A 106 -10.55 24.98 1.07
C SER A 106 -11.58 23.96 1.58
N GLN A 107 -12.87 24.26 1.50
CA GLN A 107 -13.96 23.34 1.86
C GLN A 107 -13.89 22.08 0.99
N ARG A 108 -13.76 22.25 -0.34
CA ARG A 108 -13.67 21.14 -1.30
C ARG A 108 -12.47 20.23 -1.00
N ILE A 109 -11.27 20.80 -0.90
CA ILE A 109 -10.04 20.05 -0.64
C ILE A 109 -10.09 19.33 0.71
N ALA A 110 -10.61 19.99 1.76
CA ALA A 110 -10.72 19.37 3.08
C ALA A 110 -11.69 18.18 3.05
N THR A 111 -12.82 18.33 2.36
CA THR A 111 -13.82 17.25 2.16
C THR A 111 -13.19 16.05 1.45
N ASP A 112 -12.53 16.28 0.31
CA ASP A 112 -11.85 15.22 -0.46
C ASP A 112 -10.81 14.48 0.39
N LYS A 113 -10.02 15.22 1.18
CA LYS A 113 -9.01 14.64 2.07
C LYS A 113 -9.63 13.87 3.24
N ILE A 114 -10.74 14.33 3.82
CA ILE A 114 -11.45 13.62 4.88
C ILE A 114 -11.93 12.26 4.37
N GLU A 115 -12.59 12.24 3.20
CA GLU A 115 -13.11 11.00 2.63
C GLU A 115 -11.96 10.04 2.25
N TRP A 116 -10.87 10.55 1.67
CA TRP A 116 -9.69 9.74 1.39
C TRP A 116 -9.07 9.15 2.67
N THR A 117 -8.88 9.96 3.71
CA THR A 117 -8.29 9.52 4.99
C THR A 117 -9.17 8.50 5.69
N ARG A 118 -10.50 8.68 5.69
CA ARG A 118 -11.45 7.70 6.22
C ARG A 118 -11.38 6.38 5.47
N GLY A 119 -11.32 6.41 4.13
CA GLY A 119 -11.15 5.21 3.32
C GLY A 119 -9.84 4.47 3.63
N LYS A 120 -8.75 5.19 3.93
CA LYS A 120 -7.49 4.58 4.35
C LYS A 120 -7.55 3.93 5.73
N LEU A 121 -8.19 4.58 6.70
CA LEU A 121 -8.43 4.00 8.02
C LEU A 121 -9.31 2.74 7.93
N GLU A 122 -10.37 2.79 7.11
CA GLU A 122 -11.22 1.62 6.84
C GLU A 122 -10.41 0.47 6.22
N ASP A 123 -9.57 0.74 5.22
CA ASP A 123 -8.74 -0.30 4.59
C ASP A 123 -7.75 -0.96 5.57
N ILE A 124 -7.21 -0.20 6.54
CA ILE A 124 -6.34 -0.76 7.60
C ILE A 124 -7.13 -1.69 8.52
N GLN A 125 -8.32 -1.27 8.95
CA GLN A 125 -9.13 -2.00 9.95
C GLN A 125 -9.91 -3.18 9.36
N ARG A 126 -10.23 -3.11 8.07
CA ARG A 126 -11.07 -4.10 7.39
C ARG A 126 -10.36 -5.45 7.25
N THR A 127 -11.12 -6.50 7.51
CA THR A 127 -10.72 -7.91 7.35
C THR A 127 -11.25 -8.53 6.07
N GLU A 128 -12.41 -8.10 5.56
CA GLU A 128 -13.02 -8.70 4.36
C GLU A 128 -12.34 -8.20 3.09
N PRO A 129 -11.72 -9.05 2.24
CA PRO A 129 -10.97 -8.61 1.08
C PRO A 129 -11.85 -7.91 0.03
N LYS A 130 -11.31 -6.86 -0.59
CA LYS A 130 -11.92 -6.14 -1.73
C LYS A 130 -11.04 -6.31 -2.97
N ALA A 131 -11.64 -6.33 -4.16
CA ALA A 131 -10.90 -6.44 -5.43
C ALA A 131 -9.79 -5.38 -5.61
N ARG A 132 -9.95 -4.20 -5.00
CA ARG A 132 -8.94 -3.13 -5.01
C ARG A 132 -7.67 -3.45 -4.21
N ASP A 133 -7.73 -4.40 -3.27
CA ASP A 133 -6.61 -4.71 -2.38
C ASP A 133 -5.45 -5.39 -3.10
N SER A 134 -5.72 -6.00 -4.24
CA SER A 134 -4.73 -6.61 -5.12
C SER A 134 -4.39 -5.73 -6.34
N ARG A 135 -4.84 -4.48 -6.35
CA ARG A 135 -4.45 -3.50 -7.38
C ARG A 135 -3.03 -3.03 -7.09
N ILE A 136 -2.17 -3.09 -8.10
CA ILE A 136 -0.80 -2.56 -8.03
C ILE A 136 -0.59 -1.51 -9.13
N PHE A 137 0.28 -0.56 -8.83
CA PHE A 137 0.72 0.50 -9.74
C PHE A 137 2.25 0.46 -9.85
N PRO A 138 2.84 1.06 -10.89
CA PRO A 138 4.30 1.18 -11.01
C PRO A 138 4.95 1.63 -9.69
N GLY A 139 6.01 0.92 -9.30
CA GLY A 139 6.72 1.06 -8.03
C GLY A 139 6.10 0.35 -6.82
N HIS A 140 4.93 -0.29 -6.94
CA HIS A 140 4.38 -1.15 -5.86
C HIS A 140 5.08 -2.50 -5.85
N TYR A 141 5.23 -3.08 -4.66
CA TYR A 141 5.63 -4.45 -4.51
C TYR A 141 4.49 -5.40 -4.89
N ALA A 142 4.86 -6.57 -5.39
CA ALA A 142 3.98 -7.69 -5.67
C ALA A 142 4.74 -9.00 -5.40
N PRO A 143 4.05 -10.09 -5.01
CA PRO A 143 4.63 -11.42 -5.06
C PRO A 143 4.88 -11.80 -6.52
N VAL A 144 6.14 -12.11 -6.85
CA VAL A 144 6.56 -12.57 -8.17
C VAL A 144 7.17 -13.95 -8.03
N MET A 145 6.74 -14.88 -8.88
CA MET A 145 7.35 -16.19 -8.99
C MET A 145 8.53 -16.12 -9.96
N VAL A 146 9.68 -16.61 -9.52
CA VAL A 146 10.90 -16.75 -10.32
C VAL A 146 11.38 -18.19 -10.30
N MET A 147 12.22 -18.56 -11.27
CA MET A 147 12.98 -19.80 -11.25
C MET A 147 14.38 -19.50 -10.72
N GLU A 148 14.76 -20.12 -9.60
CA GLU A 148 16.10 -20.05 -9.01
C GLU A 148 16.58 -21.47 -8.75
N ASP A 149 17.77 -21.83 -9.25
CA ASP A 149 18.37 -23.17 -9.09
C ASP A 149 17.42 -24.33 -9.43
N GLY A 150 16.58 -24.14 -10.45
CA GLY A 150 15.59 -25.14 -10.89
C GLY A 150 14.33 -25.23 -10.03
N GLN A 151 14.19 -24.37 -9.01
CA GLN A 151 13.03 -24.31 -8.12
C GLN A 151 12.20 -23.04 -8.35
N ARG A 152 10.89 -23.15 -8.15
CA ARG A 152 9.98 -22.00 -8.17
C ARG A 152 10.03 -21.31 -6.82
N VAL A 153 10.45 -20.04 -6.80
CA VAL A 153 10.55 -19.23 -5.59
C VAL A 153 9.68 -17.99 -5.73
N ILE A 154 8.91 -17.66 -4.70
CA ILE A 154 8.09 -16.43 -4.63
C ILE A 154 8.86 -15.38 -3.86
N LYS A 155 9.09 -14.22 -4.48
CA LYS A 155 9.80 -13.08 -3.89
C LYS A 155 8.98 -11.80 -3.97
N PRO A 156 9.14 -10.87 -3.01
CA PRO A 156 8.55 -9.55 -3.10
C PRO A 156 9.37 -8.69 -4.07
N MET A 157 8.80 -8.36 -5.24
CA MET A 157 9.47 -7.53 -6.25
C MET A 157 8.64 -6.31 -6.63
N ARG A 158 9.30 -5.24 -7.06
CA ARG A 158 8.60 -4.02 -7.50
C ARG A 158 8.09 -4.19 -8.93
N TYR A 159 6.78 -4.02 -9.11
CA TYR A 159 6.15 -3.91 -10.41
C TYR A 159 6.56 -2.61 -11.10
N GLN A 160 7.15 -2.72 -12.29
CA GLN A 160 7.55 -1.59 -13.12
C GLN A 160 6.93 -1.71 -14.50
N CYS A 161 6.75 -0.58 -15.19
CA CYS A 161 6.31 -0.53 -16.58
C CYS A 161 7.43 0.02 -17.47
N ARG A 162 8.65 -0.50 -17.30
CA ARG A 162 9.80 -0.02 -18.08
C ARG A 162 9.65 -0.40 -19.54
N ILE A 163 9.72 0.57 -20.43
CA ILE A 163 9.78 0.33 -21.88
C ILE A 163 11.01 -0.54 -22.21
N ALA A 164 10.82 -1.54 -23.08
CA ALA A 164 11.88 -2.42 -23.53
C ALA A 164 13.07 -1.63 -24.09
N GLY A 165 14.29 -2.04 -23.73
CA GLY A 165 15.53 -1.37 -24.16
C GLY A 165 15.86 -0.06 -23.42
N LYS A 166 15.04 0.39 -22.46
CA LYS A 166 15.35 1.57 -21.63
C LYS A 166 16.12 1.19 -20.35
N PRO A 167 17.00 2.08 -19.85
CA PRO A 167 17.76 1.84 -18.61
C PRO A 167 16.88 1.95 -17.36
N ALA A 168 17.37 1.41 -16.23
CA ALA A 168 16.64 1.41 -14.96
C ALA A 168 16.27 2.77 -14.39
N SER A 169 16.99 3.82 -14.79
CA SER A 169 16.65 5.19 -14.43
C SER A 169 15.27 5.64 -14.94
N TYR A 170 14.72 4.99 -15.96
CA TYR A 170 13.37 5.30 -16.48
C TYR A 170 12.27 4.96 -15.48
N ASP A 171 12.45 3.93 -14.63
CA ASP A 171 11.45 3.55 -13.62
C ASP A 171 11.21 4.67 -12.60
N VAL A 172 12.23 5.51 -12.37
CA VAL A 172 12.18 6.62 -11.43
C VAL A 172 11.78 7.92 -12.12
N LYS A 173 12.31 8.17 -13.32
CA LYS A 173 12.06 9.40 -14.08
C LYS A 173 10.68 9.42 -14.74
N PHE A 174 10.19 8.26 -15.15
CA PHE A 174 8.96 8.08 -15.91
C PHE A 174 8.13 6.90 -15.36
N PRO A 175 7.74 6.92 -14.07
CA PRO A 175 7.02 5.82 -13.47
C PRO A 175 5.65 5.65 -14.14
N GLY A 176 5.45 4.53 -14.82
CA GLY A 176 4.19 4.25 -15.53
C GLY A 176 4.06 4.90 -16.90
N VAL A 177 5.17 5.13 -17.60
CA VAL A 177 5.21 5.62 -18.98
C VAL A 177 5.69 4.52 -19.91
#